data_AF-A0A318UN88-F1
#
_entry.id   AF-A0A318UN88-F1
#
_cell.length_a   1.000
_cell.length_b   1.000
_cell.length_c   1.000
_cell.angle_alpha   90.00
_cell.angle_beta   90.00
_cell.angle_gamma   90.00
#
_symmetry.space_group_name_H-M   'P 1'
#
loop_
_entity.id
_entity.type
_entity.pdbx_description
1 polymer ?
#
loop_
_entity_poly.entity_id
_entity_poly.type
_entity_poly.pdbx_seq_one_letter_code
_entity_poly.pdbx_strand_id
1 'polypeptide(L)'
;MRKPFAFNAFYPDRTRLKYLLVLLPVFLSCSHGKSAEGQQGKAAAMTVAKAQGHSGENIEEVWKDFAQAIVANDAKRIAQLSADCIRCSECVINTPAEDDAFNDFKDENPDSWYDKLNTELSYIPIDRFIKEDEKLIFDQAAKSRLMDPSKVKIMDDNVNKKLYEKSCVAEQSDLDEAKLKEVLVTVSGPSNKSEGIQKVFTFIDTEEGYKFCGYSTIP
;
A
#
# COMPACT_ATOMS: atom_id res chain seq x y z
N MET A 1 -0.93 -12.03 38.96
CA MET A 1 -0.30 -10.80 38.45
C MET A 1 0.18 -11.07 37.03
N ARG A 2 -0.61 -10.69 36.02
CA ARG A 2 -0.23 -10.76 34.60
C ARG A 2 0.37 -9.39 34.23
N LYS A 3 1.53 -9.40 33.58
CA LYS A 3 2.18 -8.17 33.09
C LYS A 3 1.37 -7.59 31.92
N PRO A 4 1.27 -6.26 31.77
CA PRO A 4 0.70 -5.67 30.57
C PRO A 4 1.63 -5.94 29.38
N PHE A 5 1.06 -6.40 28.27
CA PHE A 5 1.75 -6.50 26.99
C PHE A 5 1.67 -5.11 26.34
N ALA A 6 2.81 -4.47 26.14
CA ALA A 6 2.86 -3.18 25.45
C ALA A 6 2.57 -3.41 23.97
N PHE A 7 1.59 -2.68 23.43
CA PHE A 7 1.48 -2.39 22.00
C PHE A 7 2.71 -1.55 21.61
N ASN A 8 3.85 -2.21 21.42
CA ASN A 8 5.06 -1.56 20.93
C ASN A 8 4.84 -1.23 19.46
N ALA A 9 4.37 -0.01 19.20
CA ALA A 9 4.55 0.66 17.92
C ALA A 9 6.06 0.80 17.66
N PHE A 10 6.67 -0.24 17.11
CA PHE A 10 8.06 -0.20 16.66
C PHE A 10 8.08 0.33 15.23
N TYR A 11 7.89 1.64 15.09
CA TYR A 11 8.25 2.35 13.86
C TYR A 11 9.77 2.55 13.86
N PRO A 12 10.54 1.98 12.91
CA PRO A 12 11.93 2.38 12.73
C PRO A 12 11.98 3.77 12.09
N ASP A 13 12.38 4.75 12.90
CA ASP A 13 12.83 6.08 12.50
C ASP A 13 13.92 5.98 11.41
N ARG A 14 13.56 6.27 10.15
CA ARG A 14 14.52 6.46 9.04
C ARG A 14 15.09 7.87 9.06
N THR A 15 15.77 8.26 10.13
CA THR A 15 16.72 9.37 10.09
C THR A 15 18.10 8.93 10.54
N ARG A 16 18.97 8.62 9.55
CA ARG A 16 20.43 8.88 9.52
C ARG A 16 21.10 8.06 8.41
N LEU A 17 20.96 8.50 7.16
CA LEU A 17 21.99 8.22 6.16
C LEU A 17 23.09 9.27 6.33
N LYS A 18 24.06 9.00 7.21
CA LYS A 18 25.27 9.81 7.33
C LYS A 18 26.18 9.46 6.15
N TYR A 19 26.28 10.40 5.21
CA TYR A 19 27.31 10.43 4.17
C TYR A 19 28.69 10.20 4.78
N LEU A 20 29.33 9.08 4.42
CA LEU A 20 30.77 8.90 4.65
C LEU A 20 31.50 9.45 3.42
N LEU A 21 31.85 10.73 3.53
CA LEU A 21 32.68 11.45 2.59
C LEU A 21 34.14 11.06 2.89
N VAL A 22 34.71 10.13 2.12
CA VAL A 22 36.16 9.83 2.19
C VAL A 22 36.87 10.74 1.21
N LEU A 23 37.65 11.68 1.75
CA LEU A 23 38.54 12.57 1.03
C LEU A 23 39.98 12.04 1.08
N LEU A 24 40.69 12.33 -0.04
CA LEU A 24 42.15 12.44 -0.26
C LEU A 24 42.92 11.21 -0.80
N PRO A 25 44.06 11.39 -1.53
CA PRO A 25 44.52 12.56 -2.32
C PRO A 25 45.12 12.21 -3.71
N VAL A 26 45.03 13.20 -4.60
CA VAL A 26 46.01 13.71 -5.59
C VAL A 26 47.19 12.81 -5.98
N PHE A 27 47.27 12.44 -7.26
CA PHE A 27 48.53 12.45 -8.02
C PHE A 27 48.38 13.24 -9.33
N LEU A 28 49.29 14.20 -9.47
CA LEU A 28 49.57 15.02 -10.63
C LEU A 28 49.80 14.16 -11.89
N SER A 29 49.28 14.64 -13.03
CA SER A 29 50.05 14.70 -14.26
C SER A 29 49.50 15.81 -15.16
N CYS A 30 50.34 16.83 -15.35
CA CYS A 30 50.12 17.89 -16.32
C CYS A 30 50.23 17.34 -17.74
N SER A 31 49.30 17.72 -18.61
CA SER A 31 49.60 17.89 -20.03
C SER A 31 48.81 19.08 -20.58
N HIS A 32 49.56 19.98 -21.20
CA HIS A 32 49.11 21.24 -21.79
C HIS A 32 48.24 21.00 -23.03
N GLY A 33 47.12 21.72 -23.13
CA GLY A 33 46.36 21.88 -24.36
C GLY A 33 45.48 23.12 -24.30
N LYS A 34 45.88 24.19 -25.00
CA LYS A 34 45.15 25.45 -25.17
C LYS A 34 44.00 25.28 -26.18
N SER A 35 42.84 25.87 -25.87
CA SER A 35 41.93 26.64 -26.74
C SER A 35 40.59 26.79 -25.98
N ALA A 36 40.20 27.98 -25.53
CA ALA A 36 39.63 29.12 -26.25
C ALA A 36 38.09 29.13 -26.18
N GLU A 37 37.58 30.26 -25.67
CA GLU A 37 36.24 30.84 -25.79
C GLU A 37 35.02 30.19 -25.11
N GLY A 38 34.27 31.04 -24.40
CA GLY A 38 32.81 31.05 -24.52
C GLY A 38 31.98 31.03 -23.24
N GLN A 39 31.57 32.24 -22.82
CA GLN A 39 30.22 32.57 -22.31
C GLN A 39 29.74 32.10 -20.92
N GLN A 40 29.65 33.10 -20.03
CA GLN A 40 28.49 33.47 -19.21
C GLN A 40 27.66 32.34 -18.57
N GLY A 41 28.03 31.97 -17.35
CA GLY A 41 27.14 31.29 -16.41
C GLY A 41 26.05 32.22 -15.88
N LYS A 42 24.84 32.12 -16.44
CA LYS A 42 23.61 32.42 -15.69
C LYS A 42 23.17 31.11 -15.03
N ALA A 43 23.08 31.11 -13.71
CA ALA A 43 22.49 30.03 -12.94
C ALA A 43 21.04 29.86 -13.38
N ALA A 44 20.77 28.81 -14.16
CA ALA A 44 19.42 28.32 -14.36
C ALA A 44 19.00 27.68 -13.04
N ALA A 45 18.00 28.27 -12.37
CA ALA A 45 17.25 27.58 -11.34
C ALA A 45 16.66 26.34 -12.01
N MET A 46 17.22 25.18 -11.67
CA MET A 46 16.73 23.88 -12.12
C MET A 46 15.49 23.57 -11.28
N THR A 47 14.37 24.19 -11.64
CA THR A 47 13.06 23.75 -11.16
C THR A 47 12.83 22.39 -11.82
N VAL A 48 13.11 21.32 -11.08
CA VAL A 48 12.66 19.98 -11.46
C VAL A 48 11.15 20.02 -11.34
N ALA A 49 10.47 20.27 -12.47
CA ALA A 49 9.06 19.95 -12.57
C ALA A 49 8.94 18.45 -12.34
N LYS A 50 8.25 18.04 -11.27
CA LYS A 50 7.86 16.65 -11.01
C LYS A 50 7.08 16.23 -12.26
N ALA A 51 7.62 15.29 -13.02
CA ALA A 51 6.97 14.78 -14.22
C ALA A 51 5.77 13.96 -13.76
N GLN A 52 4.59 14.57 -13.77
CA GLN A 52 3.32 13.90 -13.51
C GLN A 52 3.10 12.84 -14.60
N GLY A 53 3.42 11.59 -14.29
CA GLY A 53 3.15 10.44 -15.14
C GLY A 53 2.05 9.60 -14.53
N HIS A 54 0.79 9.81 -14.94
CA HIS A 54 -0.20 8.76 -14.85
C HIS A 54 0.28 7.61 -15.74
N SER A 55 0.56 6.45 -15.16
CA SER A 55 1.18 5.31 -15.85
C SER A 55 0.35 4.82 -17.06
N GLY A 56 -0.95 5.15 -17.13
CA GLY A 56 -1.84 4.70 -18.18
C GLY A 56 -2.06 3.18 -18.17
N GLU A 57 -1.58 2.49 -17.13
CA GLU A 57 -1.71 1.04 -17.00
C GLU A 57 -3.17 0.61 -16.86
N ASN A 58 -3.48 -0.52 -17.47
CA ASN A 58 -4.81 -1.10 -17.42
C ASN A 58 -4.98 -1.89 -16.11
N ILE A 59 -5.91 -1.47 -15.26
CA ILE A 59 -6.25 -2.15 -14.00
C ILE A 59 -6.62 -3.63 -14.19
N GLU A 60 -7.17 -4.04 -15.33
CA GLU A 60 -7.46 -5.45 -15.61
C GLU A 60 -6.18 -6.30 -15.69
N GLU A 61 -5.11 -5.76 -16.28
CA GLU A 61 -3.82 -6.44 -16.39
C GLU A 61 -3.12 -6.49 -15.03
N VAL A 62 -3.14 -5.39 -14.28
CA VAL A 62 -2.60 -5.31 -12.93
C VAL A 62 -3.33 -6.28 -11.99
N TRP A 63 -4.66 -6.32 -12.05
CA TRP A 63 -5.46 -7.27 -11.28
C TRP A 63 -5.08 -8.72 -11.61
N LYS A 64 -4.94 -9.03 -12.90
CA LYS A 64 -4.57 -10.38 -13.34
C LYS A 64 -3.22 -10.81 -12.78
N ASP A 65 -2.22 -9.94 -12.82
CA ASP A 65 -0.90 -10.22 -12.26
C ASP A 65 -0.94 -10.37 -10.73
N PHE A 66 -1.66 -9.47 -10.04
CA PHE A 66 -1.85 -9.56 -8.59
C PHE A 66 -2.53 -10.87 -8.19
N ALA A 67 -3.64 -11.22 -8.84
CA ALA A 67 -4.36 -12.47 -8.59
C ALA A 67 -3.50 -13.72 -8.88
N GLN A 68 -2.67 -13.68 -9.93
CA GLN A 68 -1.70 -14.76 -10.21
C GLN A 68 -0.65 -14.88 -9.11
N ALA A 69 -0.10 -13.77 -8.63
CA ALA A 69 0.86 -13.75 -7.54
C ALA A 69 0.27 -14.33 -6.24
N ILE A 70 -0.99 -14.01 -5.93
CA ILE A 70 -1.72 -14.59 -4.79
C ILE A 70 -1.89 -16.12 -4.95
N VAL A 71 -2.31 -16.59 -6.12
CA VAL A 71 -2.49 -18.04 -6.38
C VAL A 71 -1.15 -18.78 -6.32
N ALA A 72 -0.07 -18.16 -6.80
CA ALA A 72 1.28 -18.71 -6.75
C ALA A 72 1.94 -18.61 -5.36
N ASN A 73 1.32 -17.90 -4.41
CA ASN A 73 1.93 -17.53 -3.12
C ASN A 73 3.27 -16.80 -3.30
N ASP A 74 3.38 -15.94 -4.32
CA ASP A 74 4.57 -15.14 -4.60
C ASP A 74 4.56 -13.87 -3.75
N ALA A 75 4.98 -14.02 -2.48
CA ALA A 75 5.09 -12.93 -1.51
C ALA A 75 5.87 -11.73 -2.05
N LYS A 76 6.93 -11.97 -2.84
CA LYS A 76 7.74 -10.89 -3.40
C LYS A 76 6.96 -10.11 -4.44
N ARG A 77 6.24 -10.79 -5.34
CA ARG A 77 5.42 -10.12 -6.35
C ARG A 77 4.22 -9.42 -5.74
N ILE A 78 3.57 -10.01 -4.74
CA ILE A 78 2.49 -9.37 -3.97
C ILE A 78 2.98 -8.03 -3.39
N ALA A 79 4.13 -8.02 -2.72
CA ALA A 79 4.70 -6.80 -2.17
C ALA A 79 5.00 -5.74 -3.25
N GLN A 80 5.56 -6.14 -4.40
CA GLN A 80 5.87 -5.21 -5.49
C GLN A 80 4.63 -4.56 -6.13
N LEU A 81 3.52 -5.30 -6.17
CA LEU A 81 2.22 -4.85 -6.69
C LEU A 81 1.37 -4.13 -5.65
N SER A 82 1.91 -3.94 -4.44
CA SER A 82 1.20 -3.33 -3.31
C SER A 82 1.84 -2.01 -2.90
N ALA A 83 1.06 -1.24 -2.17
CA ALA A 83 1.48 -0.15 -1.31
C ALA A 83 2.44 -0.62 -0.20
N ASP A 84 3.15 0.30 0.44
CA ASP A 84 3.96 -0.01 1.63
C ASP A 84 3.08 -0.41 2.84
N CYS A 85 1.80 -0.02 2.85
CA CYS A 85 0.82 -0.49 3.80
C CYS A 85 -0.58 -0.63 3.19
N ILE A 86 -1.36 -1.56 3.72
CA ILE A 86 -2.71 -1.90 3.29
C ILE A 86 -3.71 -1.39 4.31
N ARG A 87 -4.70 -0.63 3.87
CA ARG A 87 -5.85 -0.29 4.70
C ARG A 87 -6.75 -1.53 4.85
N CYS A 88 -6.81 -2.09 6.04
CA CYS A 88 -7.57 -3.30 6.36
C CYS A 88 -8.03 -3.27 7.82
N SER A 89 -9.27 -2.82 8.06
CA SER A 89 -9.84 -2.82 9.41
C SER A 89 -10.09 -4.23 9.94
N GLU A 90 -10.42 -5.16 9.04
CA GLU A 90 -10.60 -6.58 9.39
C GLU A 90 -9.31 -7.22 9.91
N CYS A 91 -8.13 -6.76 9.45
CA CYS A 91 -6.83 -7.26 9.89
C CYS A 91 -6.47 -6.85 11.34
N VAL A 92 -7.30 -6.03 11.98
CA VAL A 92 -7.16 -5.68 13.41
C VAL A 92 -7.93 -6.66 14.29
N ILE A 93 -8.81 -7.48 13.71
CA ILE A 93 -9.74 -8.37 14.42
C ILE A 93 -9.92 -9.73 13.73
N ASN A 94 -8.99 -10.15 12.86
CA ASN A 94 -9.18 -11.35 12.04
C ASN A 94 -8.80 -12.66 12.77
N THR A 95 -8.11 -12.57 13.91
CA THR A 95 -7.91 -13.69 14.83
C THR A 95 -8.60 -13.47 16.18
N PRO A 96 -8.95 -14.54 16.93
CA PRO A 96 -9.53 -14.39 18.27
C PRO A 96 -8.63 -13.59 19.23
N ALA A 97 -7.31 -13.72 19.12
CA ALA A 97 -6.38 -13.00 19.97
C ALA A 97 -6.34 -11.50 19.66
N GLU A 98 -6.47 -11.13 18.38
CA GLU A 98 -6.56 -9.73 17.97
C GLU A 98 -7.91 -9.13 18.31
N ASP A 99 -9.01 -9.88 18.16
CA ASP A 99 -10.35 -9.45 18.60
C ASP A 99 -10.39 -9.19 20.11
N ASP A 100 -9.86 -10.11 20.93
CA ASP A 100 -9.72 -9.92 22.38
C ASP A 100 -8.89 -8.66 22.70
N ALA A 101 -7.72 -8.51 22.08
CA ALA A 101 -6.86 -7.35 22.30
C ALA A 101 -7.49 -6.03 21.84
N PHE A 102 -8.27 -6.06 20.75
CA PHE A 102 -8.99 -4.89 20.27
C PHE A 102 -10.17 -4.53 21.17
N ASN A 103 -10.84 -5.51 21.78
CA ASN A 103 -11.86 -5.27 22.79
C ASN A 103 -11.27 -4.65 24.06
N ASP A 104 -10.13 -5.16 24.55
CA ASP A 104 -9.39 -4.52 25.66
C ASP A 104 -9.02 -3.07 25.31
N PHE A 105 -8.52 -2.84 24.09
CA PHE A 105 -8.19 -1.49 23.61
C PHE A 105 -9.41 -0.56 23.57
N LYS A 106 -10.58 -1.05 23.16
CA LYS A 106 -11.84 -0.28 23.14
C LYS A 106 -12.25 0.12 24.55
N ASP A 107 -12.16 -0.80 25.51
CA ASP A 107 -12.48 -0.54 26.91
C ASP A 107 -11.54 0.50 27.53
N GLU A 108 -10.28 0.51 27.12
CA GLU A 108 -9.29 1.51 27.54
C GLU A 108 -9.41 2.86 26.80
N ASN A 109 -10.02 2.88 25.61
CA ASN A 109 -10.12 4.05 24.73
C ASN A 109 -11.56 4.33 24.25
N PRO A 110 -12.57 4.42 25.16
CA PRO A 110 -13.98 4.42 24.78
C PRO A 110 -14.38 5.56 23.84
N ASP A 111 -13.74 6.73 23.97
CA ASP A 111 -14.07 7.94 23.20
C ASP A 111 -13.28 8.08 21.89
N SER A 112 -12.29 7.22 21.62
CA SER A 112 -11.38 7.40 20.47
C SER A 112 -11.06 6.14 19.68
N TRP A 113 -11.51 4.96 20.14
CA TRP A 113 -11.16 3.70 19.49
C TRP A 113 -11.57 3.64 18.02
N TYR A 114 -12.73 4.23 17.67
CA TYR A 114 -13.25 4.20 16.30
C TYR A 114 -12.40 5.04 15.34
N ASP A 115 -12.02 6.24 15.78
CA ASP A 115 -11.15 7.12 15.00
C ASP A 115 -9.76 6.49 14.86
N LYS A 116 -9.21 5.93 15.93
CA LYS A 116 -7.92 5.22 15.91
C LYS A 116 -7.96 3.99 15.01
N LEU A 117 -9.05 3.22 15.02
CA LEU A 117 -9.23 2.11 14.09
C LEU A 117 -9.09 2.59 12.64
N ASN A 118 -9.84 3.62 12.27
CA ASN A 118 -9.92 4.08 10.88
C ASN A 118 -8.72 4.90 10.41
N THR A 119 -7.95 5.48 11.34
CA THR A 119 -6.88 6.42 11.00
C THR A 119 -5.49 5.94 11.40
N GLU A 120 -5.35 4.89 12.20
CA GLU A 120 -4.05 4.38 12.67
C GLU A 120 -3.99 2.85 12.55
N LEU A 121 -4.85 2.14 13.27
CA LEU A 121 -4.71 0.68 13.45
C LEU A 121 -4.99 -0.11 12.17
N SER A 122 -5.86 0.39 11.28
CA SER A 122 -6.20 -0.30 10.04
C SER A 122 -5.11 -0.19 8.96
N TYR A 123 -4.00 0.53 9.17
CA TYR A 123 -2.93 0.66 8.19
C TYR A 123 -1.83 -0.36 8.47
N ILE A 124 -1.94 -1.51 7.81
CA ILE A 124 -1.10 -2.68 8.06
C ILE A 124 0.12 -2.64 7.14
N PRO A 125 1.36 -2.60 7.66
CA PRO A 125 2.55 -2.72 6.83
C PRO A 125 2.50 -3.95 5.92
N ILE A 126 2.93 -3.82 4.67
CA ILE A 126 2.77 -4.88 3.66
C ILE A 126 3.48 -6.19 4.05
N ASP A 127 4.61 -6.11 4.74
CA ASP A 127 5.34 -7.27 5.25
C ASP A 127 4.56 -8.01 6.34
N ARG A 128 3.89 -7.28 7.25
CA ARG A 128 2.96 -7.86 8.23
C ARG A 128 1.76 -8.49 7.52
N PHE A 129 1.14 -7.75 6.60
CA PHE A 129 -0.04 -8.22 5.86
C PHE A 129 0.22 -9.56 5.17
N ILE A 130 1.31 -9.68 4.42
CA ILE A 130 1.67 -10.91 3.70
C ILE A 130 1.90 -12.07 4.68
N LYS A 131 2.49 -11.79 5.84
CA LYS A 131 2.86 -12.80 6.83
C LYS A 131 1.66 -13.30 7.62
N GLU A 132 0.75 -12.41 8.00
CA GLU A 132 -0.27 -12.65 9.04
C GLU A 132 -1.69 -12.69 8.46
N ASP A 133 -1.99 -11.86 7.45
CA ASP A 133 -3.36 -11.61 6.98
C ASP A 133 -3.67 -12.23 5.61
N GLU A 134 -2.68 -12.33 4.71
CA GLU A 134 -2.86 -12.78 3.31
C GLU A 134 -3.61 -14.11 3.24
N LYS A 135 -3.23 -15.09 4.07
CA LYS A 135 -3.86 -16.43 4.02
C LYS A 135 -5.28 -16.45 4.57
N LEU A 136 -5.62 -15.53 5.47
CA LEU A 136 -6.96 -15.40 6.04
C LEU A 136 -7.89 -14.73 5.02
N ILE A 137 -7.39 -13.71 4.33
CA ILE A 137 -8.12 -12.98 3.30
C ILE A 137 -8.22 -13.78 2.00
N PHE A 138 -7.15 -14.44 1.58
CA PHE A 138 -7.10 -15.25 0.38
C PHE A 138 -7.18 -16.73 0.73
N ASP A 139 -8.26 -17.09 1.43
CA ASP A 139 -8.64 -18.48 1.68
C ASP A 139 -8.91 -19.24 0.36
N GLN A 140 -9.11 -20.56 0.46
CA GLN A 140 -9.31 -21.41 -0.71
C GLN A 140 -10.54 -21.00 -1.56
N ALA A 141 -11.62 -20.54 -0.92
CA ALA A 141 -12.80 -20.09 -1.63
C ALA A 141 -12.51 -18.80 -2.40
N ALA A 142 -11.86 -17.82 -1.78
CA ALA A 142 -11.43 -16.59 -2.43
C ALA A 142 -10.48 -16.87 -3.58
N LYS A 143 -9.41 -17.65 -3.36
CA LYS A 143 -8.41 -18.02 -4.38
C LYS A 143 -9.04 -18.66 -5.61
N SER A 144 -10.08 -19.48 -5.44
CA SER A 144 -10.81 -20.11 -6.56
C SER A 144 -11.59 -19.14 -7.45
N ARG A 145 -11.78 -17.88 -7.02
CA ARG A 145 -12.63 -16.86 -7.68
C ARG A 145 -11.84 -15.72 -8.29
N LEU A 146 -10.59 -15.49 -7.86
CA LEU A 146 -9.79 -14.32 -8.27
C LEU A 146 -9.62 -14.19 -9.79
N MET A 147 -9.53 -15.33 -10.48
CA MET A 147 -9.29 -15.41 -11.92
C MET A 147 -10.57 -15.74 -12.73
N ASP A 148 -11.72 -15.86 -12.08
CA ASP A 148 -13.00 -16.12 -12.75
C ASP A 148 -13.66 -14.78 -13.14
N PRO A 149 -13.69 -14.41 -14.43
CA PRO A 149 -14.24 -13.12 -14.85
C PRO A 149 -15.73 -12.98 -14.55
N SER A 150 -16.47 -14.07 -14.32
CA SER A 150 -17.88 -14.00 -13.91
C SER A 150 -18.07 -13.62 -12.43
N LYS A 151 -16.96 -13.57 -11.67
CA LYS A 151 -16.93 -13.30 -10.23
C LYS A 151 -16.21 -12.01 -9.89
N VAL A 152 -15.50 -11.43 -10.86
CA VAL A 152 -14.71 -10.22 -10.72
C VAL A 152 -15.46 -9.06 -11.38
N LYS A 153 -15.59 -7.95 -10.66
CA LYS A 153 -16.07 -6.67 -11.20
C LYS A 153 -15.06 -5.58 -10.84
N ILE A 154 -14.68 -4.76 -11.82
CA ILE A 154 -13.78 -3.62 -11.60
C ILE A 154 -14.59 -2.32 -11.74
N MET A 155 -14.39 -1.38 -10.83
CA MET A 155 -15.09 -0.09 -10.85
C MET A 155 -14.24 1.07 -10.32
N ASP A 156 -14.65 2.29 -10.64
CA ASP A 156 -14.04 3.51 -10.09
C ASP A 156 -14.54 3.76 -8.66
N ASP A 157 -13.63 4.15 -7.77
CA ASP A 157 -13.94 4.49 -6.37
C ASP A 157 -13.31 5.83 -5.95
N ASN A 158 -13.37 6.81 -6.86
CA ASN A 158 -12.82 8.13 -6.59
C ASN A 158 -13.55 8.88 -5.46
N VAL A 159 -14.72 8.41 -5.02
CA VAL A 159 -15.51 9.01 -3.94
C VAL A 159 -14.92 8.74 -2.55
N ASN A 160 -14.24 7.60 -2.37
CA ASN A 160 -13.67 7.19 -1.09
C ASN A 160 -12.16 7.43 -0.98
N LYS A 161 -11.56 8.21 -1.88
CA LYS A 161 -10.12 8.56 -1.87
C LYS A 161 -9.60 8.98 -0.50
N LYS A 162 -10.39 9.73 0.25
CA LYS A 162 -10.02 10.22 1.58
C LYS A 162 -9.71 9.10 2.57
N LEU A 163 -10.33 7.93 2.40
CA LEU A 163 -10.04 6.76 3.23
C LEU A 163 -8.62 6.24 3.04
N TYR A 164 -7.97 6.58 1.92
CA TYR A 164 -6.64 6.11 1.56
C TYR A 164 -5.58 7.21 1.69
N GLU A 165 -5.92 8.33 2.35
CA GLU A 165 -4.99 9.45 2.62
C GLU A 165 -3.74 9.04 3.38
N LYS A 166 -3.87 8.02 4.23
CA LYS A 166 -2.75 7.43 4.95
C LYS A 166 -2.31 6.09 4.38
N SER A 167 -2.88 5.65 3.25
CA SER A 167 -2.32 4.50 2.54
C SER A 167 -0.91 4.94 2.14
N CYS A 168 0.09 4.15 2.51
CA CYS A 168 1.51 4.51 2.48
C CYS A 168 2.04 4.52 1.03
N VAL A 169 1.31 5.19 0.13
CA VAL A 169 1.44 5.12 -1.33
C VAL A 169 1.82 6.47 -1.90
N ALA A 170 1.40 7.56 -1.26
CA ALA A 170 1.50 8.88 -1.84
C ALA A 170 1.49 9.96 -0.76
N GLU A 171 2.22 11.05 -1.01
CA GLU A 171 1.99 12.32 -0.32
C GLU A 171 0.58 12.82 -0.67
N GLN A 172 -0.06 13.59 0.21
CA GLN A 172 -1.45 14.04 0.04
C GLN A 172 -1.74 14.67 -1.35
N SER A 173 -0.79 15.44 -1.89
CA SER A 173 -0.89 16.08 -3.21
C SER A 173 -1.00 15.07 -4.36
N ASP A 174 -0.41 13.89 -4.21
CA ASP A 174 -0.41 12.86 -5.24
C ASP A 174 -1.75 12.10 -5.24
N LEU A 175 -2.48 12.08 -4.12
CA LEU A 175 -3.79 11.43 -3.98
C LEU A 175 -4.95 12.18 -4.64
N ASP A 176 -4.90 13.52 -4.61
CA ASP A 176 -5.93 14.36 -5.23
C ASP A 176 -6.06 14.02 -6.73
N GLU A 177 -4.93 13.74 -7.38
CA GLU A 177 -4.84 13.38 -8.79
C GLU A 177 -4.95 11.87 -9.06
N ALA A 178 -4.50 11.00 -8.14
CA ALA A 178 -4.48 9.54 -8.32
C ALA A 178 -5.87 8.93 -8.50
N LYS A 179 -6.05 8.01 -9.45
CA LYS A 179 -7.33 7.29 -9.62
C LYS A 179 -7.41 6.11 -8.66
N LEU A 180 -8.59 5.91 -8.08
CA LEU A 180 -8.89 4.71 -7.31
C LEU A 180 -9.76 3.75 -8.12
N LYS A 181 -9.37 2.48 -8.07
CA LYS A 181 -10.12 1.36 -8.61
C LYS A 181 -10.43 0.36 -7.51
N GLU A 182 -11.63 -0.17 -7.52
CA GLU A 182 -11.98 -1.33 -6.71
C GLU A 182 -12.17 -2.55 -7.61
N VAL A 183 -11.63 -3.67 -7.15
CA VAL A 183 -11.88 -4.99 -7.71
C VAL A 183 -12.74 -5.76 -6.70
N LEU A 184 -13.98 -6.03 -7.07
CA LEU A 184 -14.93 -6.78 -6.27
C LEU A 184 -14.90 -8.25 -6.71
N VAL A 185 -14.63 -9.15 -5.78
CA VAL A 185 -14.62 -10.60 -5.99
C VAL A 185 -15.76 -11.22 -5.21
N THR A 186 -16.73 -11.80 -5.93
CA THR A 186 -17.87 -12.49 -5.32
C THR A 186 -17.46 -13.89 -4.88
N VAL A 187 -17.29 -14.09 -3.57
CA VAL A 187 -16.87 -15.37 -2.97
C VAL A 187 -18.05 -16.31 -2.80
N SER A 188 -19.17 -15.78 -2.31
CA SER A 188 -20.48 -16.44 -2.27
C SER A 188 -21.53 -15.48 -2.83
N GLY A 189 -22.42 -16.01 -3.68
CA GLY A 189 -23.53 -15.21 -4.23
C GLY A 189 -24.71 -15.13 -3.26
N PRO A 190 -25.61 -14.15 -3.46
CA PRO A 190 -26.84 -14.05 -2.70
C PRO A 190 -27.70 -15.31 -2.85
N SER A 191 -28.43 -15.64 -1.79
CA SER A 191 -29.40 -16.73 -1.74
C SER A 191 -30.55 -16.37 -0.81
N ASN A 192 -31.58 -17.22 -0.74
CA ASN A 192 -32.69 -17.04 0.19
C ASN A 192 -32.26 -17.11 1.69
N LYS A 193 -30.99 -17.40 1.98
CA LYS A 193 -30.46 -17.58 3.35
C LYS A 193 -29.27 -16.67 3.67
N SER A 194 -28.74 -15.94 2.69
CA SER A 194 -27.52 -15.14 2.85
C SER A 194 -27.45 -14.08 1.77
N GLU A 195 -27.01 -12.88 2.14
CA GLU A 195 -26.81 -11.73 1.24
C GLU A 195 -25.67 -11.98 0.22
N GLY A 196 -24.79 -12.94 0.54
CA GLY A 196 -23.58 -13.20 -0.21
C GLY A 196 -22.36 -12.79 0.61
N ILE A 197 -21.20 -12.80 -0.04
CA ILE A 197 -19.98 -12.16 0.44
C ILE A 197 -19.21 -11.71 -0.79
N GLN A 198 -18.90 -10.42 -0.86
CA GLN A 198 -17.90 -9.86 -1.77
C GLN A 198 -16.67 -9.42 -1.00
N LYS A 199 -15.50 -9.75 -1.53
CA LYS A 199 -14.22 -9.19 -1.08
C LYS A 199 -13.86 -8.05 -2.01
N VAL A 200 -13.50 -6.91 -1.46
CA VAL A 200 -13.17 -5.69 -2.20
C VAL A 200 -11.67 -5.45 -2.05
N PHE A 201 -11.00 -5.28 -3.19
CA PHE A 201 -9.58 -4.98 -3.26
C PHE A 201 -9.40 -3.61 -3.93
N THR A 202 -8.85 -2.66 -3.18
CA THR A 202 -8.65 -1.29 -3.67
C THR A 202 -7.25 -1.13 -4.24
N PHE A 203 -7.18 -0.49 -5.40
CA PHE A 203 -5.95 -0.15 -6.09
C PHE A 203 -5.89 1.36 -6.34
N ILE A 204 -4.71 1.94 -6.17
CA ILE A 204 -4.45 3.35 -6.42
C ILE A 204 -3.44 3.53 -7.54
N ASP A 205 -3.73 4.43 -8.48
CA ASP A 205 -2.84 4.78 -9.59
C ASP A 205 -1.65 5.58 -9.07
N THR A 206 -0.44 5.18 -9.44
CA THR A 206 0.82 5.81 -9.07
C THR A 206 1.69 6.01 -10.31
N GLU A 207 2.82 6.71 -10.16
CA GLU A 207 3.83 6.80 -11.23
C GLU A 207 4.38 5.42 -11.62
N GLU A 208 4.30 4.42 -10.74
CA GLU A 208 4.74 3.04 -10.97
C GLU A 208 3.63 2.09 -11.44
N GLY A 209 2.42 2.58 -11.71
CA GLY A 209 1.27 1.73 -11.98
C GLY A 209 0.26 1.67 -10.84
N TYR A 210 -0.79 0.88 -11.01
CA TYR A 210 -1.75 0.63 -9.94
C TYR A 210 -1.13 -0.22 -8.82
N LYS A 211 -1.29 0.22 -7.56
CA LYS A 211 -0.83 -0.50 -6.37
C LYS A 211 -1.99 -0.92 -5.49
N PHE A 212 -2.00 -2.18 -5.06
CA PHE A 212 -2.95 -2.68 -4.06
C PHE A 212 -2.75 -1.94 -2.73
N CYS A 213 -3.80 -1.33 -2.19
CA CYS A 213 -3.71 -0.45 -1.03
C CYS A 213 -4.84 -0.64 0.00
N GLY A 214 -5.82 -1.50 -0.29
CA GLY A 214 -6.98 -1.64 0.58
C GLY A 214 -7.71 -2.95 0.45
N TYR A 215 -8.25 -3.44 1.57
CA TYR A 215 -9.14 -4.59 1.61
C TYR A 215 -10.33 -4.32 2.53
N SER A 216 -11.50 -4.77 2.08
CA SER A 216 -12.73 -4.83 2.88
C SER A 216 -13.66 -5.91 2.36
N THR A 217 -14.75 -6.16 3.10
CA THR A 217 -15.83 -7.06 2.70
C THR A 217 -17.16 -6.33 2.61
N ILE A 218 -18.02 -6.80 1.71
CA ILE A 218 -19.42 -6.38 1.57
C ILE A 218 -20.29 -7.65 1.72
N PRO A 219 -21.22 -7.70 2.69
CA PRO A 219 -22.21 -8.76 2.80
C PRO A 219 -23.14 -8.87 1.59
#